data_AF-A0A368BQX6-F1
#
_entry.id   AF-A0A368BQX6-F1
#
_cell.length_a   1.000
_cell.length_b   1.000
_cell.length_c   1.000
_cell.angle_alpha   90.00
_cell.angle_beta   90.00
_cell.angle_gamma   90.00
#
_symmetry.space_group_name_H-M   'P 1'
#
loop_
_entity.id
_entity.type
_entity.pdbx_description
1 polymer ?
#
loop_
_entity_poly.entity_id
_entity_poly.type
_entity_poly.pdbx_seq_one_letter_code
_entity_poly.pdbx_strand_id
1 'polypeptide(L)'
;MVKIFFIIAVFLVTSCIAILKAKNFTETSKFAIKWVFGLFALIALNFFNEAFLFEWLGWNGTNKNDWVFVLWWGLVFSWFIYGFGMLFRKLREKK
;
A
#
# COMPACT_ATOMS: atom_id res chain seq x y z
N MET A 1 -3.87 -10.66 -10.48
CA MET A 1 -2.74 -11.31 -9.79
C MET A 1 -1.40 -10.61 -10.05
N VAL A 2 -0.89 -10.54 -11.31
CA VAL A 2 0.42 -9.93 -11.62
C VAL A 2 0.59 -8.49 -11.09
N LYS A 3 -0.45 -7.64 -11.19
CA LYS A 3 -0.41 -6.25 -10.73
C LYS A 3 -0.19 -6.11 -9.21
N ILE A 4 -0.72 -7.04 -8.40
CA ILE A 4 -0.59 -7.01 -6.94
C ILE A 4 0.86 -7.33 -6.54
N PHE A 5 1.47 -8.34 -7.16
CA PHE A 5 2.88 -8.68 -6.94
C PHE A 5 3.81 -7.51 -7.28
N PHE A 6 3.52 -6.80 -8.37
CA PHE A 6 4.28 -5.61 -8.74
C PHE A 6 4.26 -4.53 -7.64
N ILE A 7 3.10 -4.25 -7.04
CA ILE A 7 2.99 -3.22 -5.98
C ILE A 7 3.69 -3.66 -4.71
N ILE A 8 3.53 -4.92 -4.32
CA ILE A 8 4.24 -5.48 -3.17
C ILE A 8 5.75 -5.29 -3.39
N ALA A 9 6.26 -5.63 -4.58
CA ALA A 9 7.66 -5.41 -4.91
C ALA A 9 8.06 -3.93 -4.83
N VAL A 10 7.25 -3.01 -5.35
CA VAL A 10 7.52 -1.56 -5.28
C VAL A 10 7.59 -1.07 -3.83
N PHE A 11 6.65 -1.46 -2.97
CA PHE A 11 6.66 -1.08 -1.55
C PHE A 11 7.86 -1.67 -0.80
N LEU A 12 8.22 -2.92 -1.08
CA LEU A 12 9.38 -3.57 -0.45
C LEU A 12 10.71 -2.96 -0.91
N VAL A 13 10.89 -2.76 -2.21
CA VAL A 13 12.12 -2.18 -2.77
C VAL A 13 12.31 -0.76 -2.27
N THR A 14 11.26 0.07 -2.28
CA THR A 14 11.34 1.45 -1.76
C THR A 14 11.65 1.47 -0.26
N SER A 15 11.04 0.59 0.52
CA SER A 15 11.34 0.42 1.95
C SER A 15 12.80 0.00 2.17
N CYS A 16 13.30 -1.00 1.44
CA CYS A 16 14.69 -1.44 1.53
C CYS A 16 15.66 -0.31 1.20
N ILE A 17 15.44 0.41 0.10
CA ILE A 17 16.29 1.55 -0.29
C ILE A 17 16.28 2.63 0.80
N ALA A 18 15.10 2.95 1.34
CA ALA A 18 14.98 3.97 2.38
C ALA A 18 15.71 3.54 3.67
N ILE A 19 15.60 2.28 4.07
CA ILE A 19 16.29 1.74 5.24
C ILE A 19 17.82 1.74 5.02
N LEU A 20 18.29 1.34 3.84
CA LEU A 20 19.73 1.32 3.51
C LEU A 20 20.34 2.73 3.49
N LYS A 21 19.56 3.75 3.12
CA LYS A 21 19.98 5.16 3.14
C LYS A 21 19.62 5.88 4.46
N ALA A 22 19.00 5.18 5.40
CA ALA A 22 18.47 5.80 6.61
C ALA A 22 19.60 6.28 7.52
N LYS A 23 19.55 7.56 7.89
CA LYS A 23 20.40 8.11 8.94
C LYS A 23 20.02 7.58 10.32
N ASN A 24 18.71 7.38 10.56
CA ASN A 24 18.20 6.73 11.76
C ASN A 24 17.48 5.45 11.35
N PHE A 25 18.20 4.32 11.45
CA PHE A 25 17.72 3.00 11.06
C PHE A 25 16.44 2.63 11.81
N THR A 26 16.43 2.73 13.14
CA THR A 26 15.31 2.29 13.98
C THR A 26 14.00 3.00 13.61
N GLU A 27 14.03 4.33 13.49
CA GLU A 27 12.83 5.12 13.21
C GLU A 27 12.35 4.96 11.77
N THR A 28 13.27 4.78 10.81
CA THR A 28 12.93 4.54 9.41
C THR A 28 12.36 3.15 9.20
N SER A 29 12.98 2.13 9.80
CA SER A 29 12.52 0.74 9.74
C SER A 29 11.14 0.57 10.38
N LYS A 30 10.90 1.14 11.56
CA LYS A 30 9.56 1.13 12.19
C LYS A 30 8.49 1.73 11.29
N PHE A 31 8.79 2.85 10.64
CA PHE A 31 7.86 3.49 9.72
C PHE A 31 7.63 2.64 8.46
N ALA A 32 8.71 2.15 7.84
CA ALA A 32 8.63 1.31 6.65
C ALA A 32 7.80 0.04 6.90
N ILE A 33 7.99 -0.63 8.04
CA ILE A 33 7.20 -1.79 8.45
C ILE A 33 5.72 -1.43 8.58
N LYS A 34 5.38 -0.33 9.28
CA LYS A 34 3.98 0.12 9.40
C LYS A 34 3.37 0.47 8.04
N TRP A 35 4.15 1.07 7.16
CA TRP A 35 3.70 1.45 5.83
C TRP A 35 3.44 0.24 4.93
N VAL A 36 4.34 -0.74 4.91
CA VAL A 36 4.16 -2.03 4.23
C VAL A 36 3.01 -2.82 4.85
N PHE A 37 2.86 -2.81 6.18
CA PHE A 37 1.72 -3.44 6.85
C PHE A 37 0.39 -2.81 6.45
N GLY A 38 0.35 -1.49 6.29
CA GLY A 38 -0.81 -0.79 5.73
C GLY A 38 -1.19 -1.28 4.33
N LEU A 39 -0.21 -1.59 3.47
CA LEU A 39 -0.50 -2.21 2.17
C LEU A 39 -1.18 -3.57 2.33
N PHE A 40 -0.71 -4.43 3.24
CA PHE A 40 -1.35 -5.72 3.48
C PHE A 40 -2.78 -5.57 4.00
N ALA A 41 -3.05 -4.58 4.84
CA ALA A 41 -4.42 -4.26 5.25
C ALA A 41 -5.31 -3.84 4.06
N LEU A 42 -4.77 -3.04 3.13
CA LEU A 42 -5.48 -2.67 1.91
C LEU A 42 -5.74 -3.87 1.00
N ILE A 43 -4.77 -4.77 0.84
CA ILE A 43 -4.93 -6.00 0.07
C ILE A 43 -5.99 -6.90 0.71
N ALA A 44 -5.97 -7.05 2.04
CA ALA A 44 -6.99 -7.79 2.77
C ALA A 44 -8.38 -7.19 2.57
N LEU A 45 -8.50 -5.86 2.58
CA LEU A 45 -9.75 -5.17 2.28
C LEU A 45 -10.24 -5.47 0.85
N ASN A 46 -9.35 -5.51 -0.14
CA ASN A 46 -9.72 -5.91 -1.51
C ASN A 46 -10.29 -7.33 -1.55
N PHE A 47 -9.59 -8.29 -0.94
CA PHE A 47 -10.06 -9.68 -0.89
C PHE A 47 -11.36 -9.83 -0.11
N PHE A 48 -11.53 -9.09 0.98
CA PHE A 48 -12.78 -9.06 1.74
C PHE A 48 -13.94 -8.51 0.90
N ASN A 49 -13.71 -7.42 0.17
CA ASN A 49 -14.72 -6.86 -0.72
C ASN A 49 -15.15 -7.87 -1.78
N GLU A 50 -14.18 -8.55 -2.40
CA GLU A 50 -14.40 -9.53 -3.46
C GLU A 50 -15.09 -10.80 -2.96
N ALA A 51 -14.59 -11.38 -1.87
CA ALA A 51 -15.04 -12.67 -1.37
C ALA A 51 -16.32 -12.58 -0.53
N PHE A 52 -16.63 -11.43 0.07
CA PHE A 52 -17.79 -11.30 0.95
C PHE A 52 -18.76 -10.22 0.48
N LEU A 53 -18.32 -8.96 0.36
CA LEU A 53 -19.25 -7.85 0.09
C LEU A 53 -19.89 -7.95 -1.30
N PHE A 54 -19.14 -8.31 -2.33
CA PHE A 54 -19.69 -8.39 -3.69
C PHE A 54 -20.66 -9.56 -3.87
N GLU A 55 -20.40 -10.68 -3.20
CA GLU A 55 -21.34 -11.80 -3.15
C GLU A 55 -22.60 -11.41 -2.39
N TRP A 56 -22.45 -10.86 -1.18
CA TRP A 56 -23.58 -10.46 -0.34
C TRP A 56 -24.49 -9.42 -0.99
N LEU A 57 -23.93 -8.46 -1.75
CA LEU A 57 -24.68 -7.41 -2.41
C LEU A 57 -25.13 -7.79 -3.84
N GLY A 58 -24.75 -8.96 -4.35
CA GLY A 58 -25.02 -9.36 -5.73
C GLY A 58 -24.36 -8.46 -6.78
N TRP A 59 -23.18 -7.91 -6.47
CA TRP A 59 -22.46 -6.97 -7.34
C TRP A 59 -21.46 -7.66 -8.28
N ASN A 60 -21.27 -8.97 -8.15
CA ASN A 60 -20.43 -9.76 -9.04
C ASN A 60 -20.88 -9.63 -10.50
N GLY A 61 -19.96 -9.22 -11.37
CA GLY A 61 -20.23 -9.02 -12.81
C GLY A 61 -20.98 -7.74 -13.15
N THR A 62 -21.14 -6.81 -12.20
CA THR A 62 -21.75 -5.49 -12.43
C THR A 62 -20.69 -4.40 -12.46
N ASN A 63 -20.95 -3.30 -13.18
CA ASN A 63 -20.06 -2.13 -13.20
C ASN A 63 -19.80 -1.54 -11.78
N LYS A 64 -20.62 -1.86 -10.78
CA LYS A 64 -20.38 -1.43 -9.40
C LYS A 64 -19.09 -2.01 -8.83
N ASN A 65 -18.72 -3.25 -9.18
CA ASN A 65 -17.47 -3.85 -8.70
C ASN A 65 -16.25 -3.11 -9.29
N ASP A 66 -16.34 -2.69 -10.55
CA ASP A 66 -15.27 -2.00 -11.27
C ASP A 66 -14.96 -0.66 -10.60
N TRP A 67 -15.99 0.09 -10.23
CA TRP A 67 -15.82 1.34 -9.48
C TRP A 67 -15.18 1.12 -8.09
N VAL A 68 -15.55 0.05 -7.38
CA VAL A 68 -14.91 -0.27 -6.09
C VAL A 68 -13.44 -0.61 -6.29
N PHE A 69 -13.08 -1.34 -7.35
CA PHE A 69 -11.68 -1.58 -7.69
C PHE A 69 -10.94 -0.28 -8.02
N VAL A 70 -11.52 0.62 -8.81
CA VAL A 70 -10.92 1.94 -9.11
C VAL A 70 -10.66 2.75 -7.84
N LEU A 71 -11.65 2.81 -6.93
CA LEU A 71 -11.50 3.50 -5.64
C LEU A 71 -10.41 2.86 -4.78
N TRP A 72 -10.36 1.53 -4.73
CA TRP A 72 -9.31 0.80 -4.02
C TRP A 72 -7.92 1.10 -4.58
N TRP A 73 -7.78 1.13 -5.91
CA TRP A 73 -6.53 1.54 -6.56
C TRP A 73 -6.12 2.97 -6.21
N GLY A 74 -7.08 3.90 -6.17
CA GLY A 74 -6.85 5.27 -5.71
C GLY A 74 -6.36 5.33 -4.26
N LEU A 75 -6.89 4.48 -3.39
CA LEU A 75 -6.48 4.37 -1.99
C LEU A 75 -5.06 3.80 -1.86
N VAL A 76 -4.73 2.74 -2.60
CA VAL A 76 -3.37 2.16 -2.64
C VAL A 76 -2.36 3.19 -3.15
N PHE A 77 -2.70 3.92 -4.21
CA PHE A 77 -1.83 4.96 -4.75
C PHE A 77 -1.61 6.10 -3.75
N SER A 78 -2.67 6.59 -3.11
CA SER A 78 -2.57 7.64 -2.09
C SER A 78 -1.73 7.20 -0.90
N TRP A 79 -1.91 5.96 -0.43
CA TRP A 79 -1.11 5.37 0.63
C TRP A 79 0.37 5.27 0.26
N PHE A 80 0.66 4.92 -0.99
CA PHE A 80 2.03 4.88 -1.50
C PHE A 80 2.67 6.27 -1.49
N ILE A 81 2.02 7.28 -2.05
CA ILE A 81 2.54 8.66 -2.10
C ILE A 81 2.79 9.21 -0.69
N TYR A 82 1.87 8.97 0.23
CA TYR A 82 2.02 9.38 1.62
C TYR A 82 3.28 8.79 2.26
N GLY A 83 3.46 7.47 2.20
CA GLY A 83 4.62 6.83 2.82
C GLY A 83 5.93 7.15 2.10
N PHE A 84 5.91 7.26 0.78
CA PHE A 84 7.08 7.69 0.00
C PHE A 84 7.54 9.10 0.43
N GLY A 85 6.60 10.06 0.53
CA GLY A 85 6.92 11.42 0.98
C GLY A 85 7.47 11.45 2.41
N MET A 86 6.91 10.65 3.32
CA MET A 86 7.37 10.55 4.70
C MET A 86 8.76 9.90 4.82
N LEU A 87 9.03 8.84 4.06
CA LEU A 87 10.37 8.23 3.98
C LEU A 87 11.38 9.25 3.43
N PHE A 88 11.03 9.95 2.37
CA PHE A 88 11.90 10.96 1.76
C PHE A 88 12.22 12.12 2.72
N ARG A 89 11.23 12.58 3.49
CA ARG A 89 11.45 13.59 4.53
C ARG A 89 12.44 13.11 5.60
N LYS A 90 12.27 11.88 6.11
CA LYS A 90 13.19 11.26 7.08
C LYS A 90 14.62 11.13 6.55
N LEU A 91 14.79 10.90 5.25
CA LEU A 91 16.10 10.86 4.61
C LEU A 91 16.75 12.24 4.48
N ARG A 92 15.95 13.31 4.38
CA ARG A 92 16.42 14.69 4.17
C ARG A 92 16.65 15.49 5.46
N GLU A 93 16.10 15.05 6.59
CA GLU A 93 16.29 15.73 7.88
C GLU A 93 17.79 15.85 8.25
N LYS A 94 18.32 17.08 8.15
CA LYS A 94 19.67 17.43 8.63
C LYS A 94 19.69 17.35 10.16
N LYS A 95 20.85 16.94 10.72
CA LYS A 95 21.04 16.88 12.18
C LYS A 95 21.06 18.30 12.72
#